data_AF-A0A6L7XP55-F1
#
_entry.id   AF-A0A6L7XP55-F1
#
_cell.length_a   1.000
_cell.length_b   1.000
_cell.length_c   1.000
_cell.angle_alpha   90.00
_cell.angle_beta   90.00
_cell.angle_gamma   90.00
#
_symmetry.space_group_name_H-M   'P 1'
#
loop_
_entity.id
_entity.type
_entity.pdbx_description
1 polymer ?
#
loop_
_entity_poly.entity_id
_entity_poly.type
_entity_poly.pdbx_seq_one_letter_code
_entity_poly.pdbx_strand_id
1 'polypeptide(L)'
;MLAPDSRTVALELLRPPAGYSLDFAILTTYTLDLEAMLALPLGVVSRSEQGVEELLADPLLLLEALRQAGERFQVFVDRAGIAVPRVQRELYAMLEPSVHPVRAPAGGTFH
;
A
#
# COMPACT_ATOMS: atom_id res chain seq x y z
N MET A 1 12.83 10.65 -16.38
CA MET A 1 11.92 11.31 -15.42
C MET A 1 10.51 11.10 -15.92
N LEU A 2 9.55 10.76 -15.05
CA LEU A 2 8.13 10.79 -15.41
C LEU A 2 7.72 12.23 -15.78
N ALA A 3 6.73 12.39 -16.65
CA ALA A 3 6.24 13.72 -17.01
C ALA A 3 5.67 14.41 -15.75
N PRO A 4 6.06 15.66 -15.44
CA PRO A 4 5.64 16.32 -14.19
C PRO A 4 4.12 16.53 -14.09
N ASP A 5 3.44 16.51 -15.23
CA ASP A 5 2.00 16.73 -15.38
C ASP A 5 1.19 15.42 -15.35
N SER A 6 1.82 14.24 -15.48
CA SER A 6 1.15 12.94 -15.38
C SER A 6 1.11 12.44 -13.93
N ARG A 7 0.52 13.24 -13.04
CA ARG A 7 0.29 12.85 -11.64
C ARG A 7 -1.05 12.14 -11.51
N THR A 8 -1.06 11.00 -10.85
CA THR A 8 -2.28 10.29 -10.45
C THR A 8 -2.19 9.88 -8.99
N VAL A 9 -3.33 9.61 -8.36
CA VAL A 9 -3.38 9.06 -7.00
C VAL A 9 -3.03 7.59 -7.07
N ALA A 10 -2.13 7.11 -6.20
CA ALA A 10 -1.70 5.71 -6.19
C ALA A 10 -2.87 4.71 -6.08
N LEU A 11 -3.94 5.05 -5.37
CA LEU A 11 -5.15 4.23 -5.27
C LEU A 11 -5.91 4.07 -6.61
N GLU A 12 -5.77 5.00 -7.54
CA GLU A 12 -6.37 4.87 -8.88
C GLU A 12 -5.52 3.99 -9.81
N LEU A 13 -4.20 3.87 -9.58
CA LEU A 13 -3.37 2.85 -10.26
C LEU A 13 -3.76 1.43 -9.84
N LEU A 14 -4.33 1.26 -8.65
CA LEU A 14 -4.78 -0.02 -8.10
C LEU A 14 -6.22 -0.37 -8.50
N ARG A 15 -6.89 0.46 -9.30
CA ARG A 15 -8.25 0.20 -9.78
C ARG A 15 -8.20 -0.77 -10.97
N PRO A 16 -8.68 -2.03 -10.84
CA PRO A 16 -8.76 -2.92 -11.99
C PRO A 16 -9.81 -2.41 -13.00
N PRO A 17 -9.67 -2.71 -14.31
CA PRO A 17 -10.70 -2.42 -15.30
C PRO A 17 -12.01 -3.14 -15.01
N ALA A 18 -13.12 -2.66 -15.58
CA ALA A 18 -14.43 -3.29 -15.43
C ALA A 18 -14.40 -4.77 -15.87
N GLY A 19 -14.94 -5.66 -15.03
CA GLY A 19 -14.90 -7.11 -15.25
C GLY A 19 -13.63 -7.82 -14.75
N TYR A 20 -12.67 -7.08 -14.18
CA TYR A 20 -11.45 -7.64 -13.58
C TYR A 20 -11.38 -7.34 -12.07
N SER A 21 -10.71 -8.20 -11.33
CA SER A 21 -10.28 -7.96 -9.95
C SER A 21 -8.76 -7.75 -9.90
N LEU A 22 -8.29 -7.01 -8.90
CA LEU A 22 -6.86 -6.96 -8.60
C LEU A 22 -6.51 -8.20 -7.79
N ASP A 23 -5.62 -9.05 -8.31
CA ASP A 23 -5.19 -10.25 -7.57
C ASP A 23 -3.95 -10.02 -6.70
N PHE A 24 -2.95 -9.34 -7.27
CA PHE A 24 -1.68 -9.06 -6.63
C PHE A 24 -1.10 -7.75 -7.17
N ALA A 25 -0.39 -6.99 -6.35
CA ALA A 25 0.23 -5.73 -6.74
C ALA A 25 1.67 -5.63 -6.20
N ILE A 26 2.58 -5.24 -7.10
CA ILE A 26 3.93 -4.81 -6.75
C ILE A 26 4.00 -3.30 -6.95
N LEU A 27 4.40 -2.56 -5.93
CA LEU A 27 4.66 -1.13 -6.01
C LEU A 27 6.16 -0.90 -5.83
N THR A 28 6.73 -0.04 -6.66
CA THR A 28 8.06 0.55 -6.42
C THR A 28 7.87 2.02 -6.06
N THR A 29 8.64 2.52 -5.11
CA THR A 29 8.63 3.94 -4.75
C THR A 29 9.96 4.39 -4.16
N TYR A 30 10.29 5.66 -4.34
CA TYR A 30 11.41 6.30 -3.64
C TYR A 30 11.10 6.58 -2.17
N THR A 31 9.83 6.85 -1.83
CA THR A 31 9.41 7.15 -0.45
C THR A 31 8.11 6.45 -0.10
N LEU A 32 8.04 5.94 1.13
CA LEU A 32 6.85 5.29 1.68
C LEU A 32 6.48 5.95 3.00
N ASP A 33 5.23 6.38 3.09
CA ASP A 33 4.56 6.71 4.34
C ASP A 33 3.62 5.55 4.71
N LEU A 34 3.70 5.05 5.95
CA LEU A 34 2.94 3.87 6.36
C LEU A 34 1.45 4.15 6.59
N GLU A 35 1.05 5.40 6.82
CA GLU A 35 -0.37 5.79 6.89
C GLU A 35 -0.98 5.78 5.48
N ALA A 36 -0.26 6.30 4.48
CA ALA A 36 -0.61 6.11 3.07
C ALA A 36 -0.62 4.63 2.66
N MET A 37 0.31 3.81 3.18
CA MET A 37 0.33 2.37 2.91
C MET A 37 -0.90 1.63 3.45
N LEU A 38 -1.44 2.01 4.62
CA LEU A 38 -2.70 1.44 5.13
C LEU A 38 -3.89 1.76 4.20
N ALA A 39 -3.93 2.95 3.61
CA ALA A 39 -5.05 3.39 2.77
C ALA A 39 -5.15 2.64 1.43
N LEU A 40 -4.01 2.23 0.84
CA LEU A 40 -3.95 1.56 -0.46
C LEU A 40 -4.75 0.24 -0.52
N PRO A 41 -4.50 -0.76 0.36
CA PRO A 41 -5.26 -2.00 0.33
C PRO A 41 -6.69 -1.85 0.82
N LEU A 42 -6.95 -0.98 1.82
CA LEU A 42 -8.31 -0.73 2.30
C LEU A 42 -9.19 -0.22 1.15
N GLY A 43 -8.69 0.72 0.34
CA GLY A 43 -9.41 1.21 -0.83
C GLY A 43 -9.55 0.22 -2.00
N VAL A 44 -8.93 -0.97 -1.92
CA VAL A 44 -9.17 -2.09 -2.84
C VAL A 44 -10.18 -3.09 -2.24
N VAL A 45 -10.04 -3.45 -0.96
CA VAL A 45 -10.98 -4.35 -0.27
C VAL A 45 -12.36 -3.73 -0.13
N SER A 46 -12.43 -2.44 0.21
CA SER A 46 -13.67 -1.67 0.39
C SER A 46 -14.41 -1.35 -0.92
N ARG A 47 -13.92 -1.86 -2.06
CA ARG A 47 -14.60 -1.83 -3.36
C ARG A 47 -15.23 -3.20 -3.70
N SER A 48 -15.16 -4.16 -2.78
CA SER A 48 -16.14 -5.26 -2.72
C SER A 48 -17.50 -4.71 -2.22
N GLU A 49 -18.54 -5.56 -2.25
CA GLU A 49 -19.93 -5.16 -1.93
C GLU A 49 -20.09 -4.50 -0.54
N GLN A 50 -19.16 -4.79 0.38
CA GLN A 50 -19.09 -4.19 1.71
C GLN A 50 -18.19 -2.93 1.67
N GLY A 51 -18.80 -1.75 1.75
CA GLY A 51 -18.10 -0.47 1.66
C GLY A 51 -17.15 -0.18 2.84
N VAL A 52 -16.35 0.89 2.72
CA VAL A 52 -15.36 1.31 3.74
C VAL A 52 -15.99 1.42 5.14
N GLU A 53 -17.21 1.95 5.23
CA GLU A 53 -17.93 2.15 6.50
C GLU A 53 -18.14 0.84 7.28
N GLU A 54 -18.48 -0.24 6.59
CA GLU A 54 -18.73 -1.56 7.18
C GLU A 54 -17.41 -2.19 7.65
N LEU A 55 -16.36 -2.03 6.84
CA LEU A 55 -15.00 -2.45 7.18
C LEU A 55 -14.42 -1.71 8.39
N LEU A 56 -14.75 -0.43 8.57
CA LEU A 56 -14.33 0.36 9.75
C LEU A 56 -15.22 0.12 10.97
N ALA A 57 -16.45 -0.38 10.79
CA ALA A 57 -17.38 -0.69 11.88
C ALA A 57 -17.05 -2.02 12.58
N ASP A 58 -16.44 -2.99 11.88
CA ASP A 58 -15.99 -4.27 12.45
C ASP A 58 -14.45 -4.35 12.53
N PRO A 59 -13.86 -4.25 13.74
CA PRO A 59 -12.41 -4.36 13.93
C PRO A 59 -11.83 -5.70 13.48
N LEU A 60 -12.58 -6.80 13.52
CA LEU A 60 -12.10 -8.11 13.07
C LEU A 60 -12.03 -8.15 11.54
N LEU A 61 -13.06 -7.63 10.86
CA LEU A 61 -13.09 -7.51 9.40
C LEU A 61 -11.93 -6.61 8.92
N LEU A 62 -11.67 -5.49 9.61
CA LEU A 62 -10.55 -4.60 9.33
C LEU A 62 -9.19 -5.32 9.43
N LEU A 63 -8.97 -6.05 10.52
CA LEU A 63 -7.73 -6.80 10.75
C LEU A 63 -7.54 -7.90 9.70
N GLU A 64 -8.60 -8.63 9.33
CA GLU A 64 -8.52 -9.64 8.29
C GLU A 64 -8.24 -9.04 6.92
N ALA A 65 -8.89 -7.93 6.56
CA ALA A 65 -8.61 -7.21 5.32
C ALA A 65 -7.15 -6.72 5.25
N LEU A 66 -6.62 -6.18 6.34
CA LEU A 66 -5.21 -5.76 6.42
C LEU A 66 -4.23 -6.94 6.34
N ARG A 67 -4.58 -8.10 6.89
CA ARG A 67 -3.77 -9.33 6.77
C ARG A 67 -3.74 -9.85 5.33
N GLN A 68 -4.91 -10.02 4.70
CA GLN A 68 -5.02 -10.46 3.30
C GLN A 68 -4.35 -9.46 2.34
N ALA A 69 -4.40 -8.17 2.67
CA ALA A 69 -3.69 -7.13 1.95
C ALA A 69 -2.17 -7.27 2.03
N GLY A 70 -1.60 -7.52 3.21
CA GLY A 70 -0.15 -7.74 3.38
C GLY A 70 0.37 -8.95 2.59
N GLU A 71 -0.49 -9.91 2.28
CA GLU A 71 -0.16 -11.05 1.41
C GLU A 71 -0.16 -10.65 -0.09
N ARG A 72 -1.06 -9.75 -0.50
CA ARG A 72 -1.34 -9.44 -1.92
C ARG A 72 -0.70 -8.15 -2.44
N PHE A 73 -0.24 -7.27 -1.54
CA PHE A 73 0.48 -6.04 -1.87
C PHE A 73 1.92 -6.16 -1.40
N GLN A 74 2.88 -5.91 -2.30
CA GLN A 74 4.30 -5.89 -1.97
C GLN A 74 4.90 -4.55 -2.40
N VAL A 75 5.48 -3.82 -1.45
CA VAL A 75 6.05 -2.49 -1.67
C VAL A 75 7.56 -2.55 -1.55
N PHE A 76 8.24 -2.35 -2.68
CA PHE A 76 9.67 -2.12 -2.72
C PHE A 76 9.91 -0.61 -2.59
N VAL A 77 10.76 -0.23 -1.65
CA VAL A 77 11.00 1.19 -1.32
C VAL A 77 12.48 1.45 -1.12
N ASP A 78 12.99 2.62 -1.52
CA ASP A 78 14.35 2.99 -1.16
C ASP A 78 14.55 2.92 0.37
N ARG A 79 15.60 2.23 0.82
CA ARG A 79 15.85 2.02 2.25
C ARG A 79 15.97 3.32 3.07
N ALA A 80 16.32 4.45 2.45
CA ALA A 80 16.33 5.76 3.11
C ALA A 80 14.97 6.49 3.09
N GLY A 81 14.00 6.00 2.31
CA GLY A 81 12.73 6.65 2.03
C GLY A 81 11.52 6.20 2.88
N ILE A 82 11.71 5.28 3.84
CA ILE A 82 10.63 4.86 4.76
C ILE A 82 10.47 5.91 5.86
N ALA A 83 9.33 6.60 5.87
CA ALA A 83 8.99 7.56 6.91
C ALA A 83 8.55 6.82 8.19
N VAL A 84 9.14 7.18 9.33
CA VAL A 84 8.72 6.68 10.65
C VAL A 84 7.41 7.38 11.06
N PRO A 85 6.32 6.65 11.35
CA PRO A 85 5.06 7.24 11.78
C PRO A 85 5.20 8.04 13.08
N ARG A 86 4.56 9.22 13.13
CA ARG A 86 4.53 10.06 14.35
C ARG A 86 3.77 9.42 15.51
N VAL A 87 2.76 8.62 15.18
CA VAL A 87 1.97 7.83 16.13
C VAL A 87 2.22 6.36 15.78
N GLN A 88 2.85 5.60 16.67
CA GLN A 88 3.00 4.16 16.48
C GLN A 88 1.63 3.48 16.62
N ARG A 89 1.29 2.61 15.67
CA ARG A 89 0.06 1.80 15.66
C ARG A 89 0.45 0.35 15.36
N GLU A 90 -0.14 -0.60 16.08
CA GLU A 90 0.09 -2.04 15.88
C GLU A 90 -0.29 -2.49 14.46
N LEU A 91 -1.24 -1.81 13.82
CA LEU A 91 -1.64 -2.03 12.43
C LEU A 91 -0.48 -1.90 11.42
N TYR A 92 0.58 -1.13 11.73
CA TYR A 92 1.75 -1.06 10.85
C TYR A 92 2.56 -2.35 10.86
N ALA A 93 2.63 -3.06 12.00
CA ALA A 93 3.34 -4.33 12.10
C ALA A 93 2.71 -5.42 11.22
N MET A 94 1.42 -5.31 10.91
CA MET A 94 0.72 -6.19 9.97
C MET A 94 1.17 -6.01 8.51
N LEU A 95 1.72 -4.84 8.19
CA LEU A 95 2.24 -4.49 6.86
C LEU A 95 3.77 -4.56 6.76
N GLU A 96 4.49 -4.77 7.86
CA GLU A 96 5.95 -4.97 7.83
C GLU A 96 6.39 -6.10 6.86
N PRO A 97 5.71 -7.27 6.78
CA PRO A 97 6.09 -8.33 5.83
C PRO A 97 5.97 -7.94 4.35
N SER A 98 5.19 -6.90 4.03
CA SER A 98 5.00 -6.40 2.66
C SER A 98 5.88 -5.20 2.31
N VAL A 99 6.69 -4.68 3.23
CA VAL A 99 7.64 -3.60 2.95
C VAL A 99 9.05 -4.16 2.77
N HIS A 100 9.62 -3.93 1.58
CA HIS A 100 10.94 -4.42 1.18
C HIS A 100 11.91 -3.24 0.97
N PRO A 101 12.78 -2.93 1.95
CA PRO A 101 13.74 -1.82 1.84
C PRO A 101 14.89 -2.18 0.88
N VAL A 102 14.90 -1.54 -0.30
CA VAL A 102 15.88 -1.75 -1.37
C VAL A 102 17.09 -0.84 -1.19
N ARG A 103 18.28 -1.36 -1.52
CA ARG A 103 19.47 -0.53 -1.79
C ARG A 103 19.82 -0.62 -3.27
N ALA A 104 20.02 0.51 -3.93
CA ALA A 104 20.55 0.51 -5.29
C ALA A 104 22.02 0.01 -5.28
N PRO A 105 22.41 -0.90 -6.19
CA PRO A 105 23.71 -1.58 -6.14
C PRO A 105 24.92 -0.65 -6.37
N ALA A 106 24.70 0.50 -7.01
CA ALA A 106 25.74 1.49 -7.32
C ALA A 106 25.64 2.78 -6.47
N GLY A 107 24.95 2.75 -5.32
CA GLY A 107 24.81 3.91 -4.43
C GLY A 107 23.86 5.01 -4.92
N GLY A 108 23.05 4.73 -5.95
CA GLY A 108 21.93 5.59 -6.38
C GLY A 108 20.70 5.46 -5.48
N THR A 109 19.58 6.01 -5.95
CA THR A 109 18.25 5.87 -5.31
C THR A 109 17.38 4.87 -6.05
N PHE A 110 16.51 4.18 -5.33
CA PHE A 110 15.46 3.31 -5.90
C PHE A 110 14.17 4.10 -6.14
N HIS A 111 13.41 3.76 -7.20
CA HIS A 111 12.14 4.38 -7.61
C HIS A 111 11.22 3.29 -8.18
#